data_AF-A0A2V7QEQ3-F1
#
_entry.id   AF-A0A2V7QEQ3-F1
#
_cell.length_a   1.000
_cell.length_b   1.000
_cell.length_c   1.000
_cell.angle_alpha   90.00
_cell.angle_beta   90.00
_cell.angle_gamma   90.00
#
_symmetry.space_group_name_H-M   'P 1'
#
loop_
_entity.id
_entity.type
_entity.pdbx_description
1 polymer ?
#
loop_
_entity_poly.entity_id
_entity_poly.type
_entity_poly.pdbx_seq_one_letter_code
_entity_poly.pdbx_strand_id
1 'polypeptide(L)' 'IGGGLAVTYDVERSVDVRHFGEVISALVAGSRLKIILEPGRFLVGNAGILLTRVLYRKRSGGKEFIITDAGMTDLL' A
#
# COMPACT_ATOMS: atom_id res chain seq x y z
N ILE A 1 6.30 -17.91 4.45
CA ILE A 1 7.18 -16.75 4.77
C ILE A 1 6.38 -15.45 4.97
N GLY A 2 5.07 -15.54 5.25
CA GLY A 2 4.26 -14.37 5.61
C GLY A 2 3.99 -13.42 4.44
N GLY A 3 3.53 -12.22 4.79
CA GLY A 3 3.32 -11.08 3.89
C GLY A 3 4.43 -10.03 4.04
N GLY A 4 4.05 -8.75 3.98
CA GLY A 4 4.99 -7.63 4.17
C GLY A 4 5.62 -7.07 2.89
N LEU A 5 5.18 -7.54 1.72
CA LEU A 5 5.51 -6.92 0.43
C LEU A 5 5.05 -5.46 0.43
N ALA A 6 5.99 -4.55 0.16
CA ALA A 6 5.76 -3.11 0.21
C ALA A 6 4.82 -2.63 -0.89
N VAL A 7 4.06 -1.58 -0.60
CA VAL A 7 3.23 -0.85 -1.56
C VAL A 7 3.75 0.56 -1.68
N THR A 8 3.77 1.05 -2.91
CA THR A 8 4.18 2.41 -3.23
C THR A 8 3.02 3.37 -2.99
N TYR A 9 3.21 4.35 -2.10
CA TYR A 9 2.24 5.42 -1.78
C TYR A 9 2.63 6.80 -2.32
N ASP A 10 3.89 6.98 -2.75
CA ASP A 10 4.44 8.23 -3.29
C ASP A 10 5.14 7.95 -4.65
N VAL A 11 5.99 8.84 -5.17
CA VAL A 11 6.78 8.63 -6.41
C VAL A 11 7.92 7.60 -6.25
N GLU A 12 7.86 6.72 -5.26
CA GLU A 12 8.88 5.71 -5.01
C GLU A 12 8.84 4.57 -6.02
N ARG A 13 9.95 3.82 -6.11
CA ARG A 13 10.05 2.65 -6.98
C ARG A 13 9.14 1.52 -6.49
N SER A 14 8.39 0.91 -7.41
CA SER A 14 7.60 -0.29 -7.13
C SER A 14 8.49 -1.47 -6.78
N VAL A 15 7.98 -2.39 -5.97
CA VAL A 15 8.63 -3.68 -5.68
C VAL A 15 8.79 -4.50 -6.97
N ASP A 16 10.00 -4.99 -7.24
CA ASP A 16 10.22 -5.98 -8.30
C ASP A 16 9.87 -7.38 -7.78
N VAL A 17 8.63 -7.79 -8.08
CA VAL A 17 8.09 -9.11 -7.68
C VAL A 17 8.88 -10.26 -8.32
N ARG A 18 9.44 -10.06 -9.52
CA ARG A 18 10.22 -11.11 -10.19
C ARG A 18 11.52 -11.34 -9.44
N HIS A 19 12.25 -10.27 -9.15
CA HIS A 19 13.50 -10.36 -8.39
C HIS A 19 13.27 -10.97 -7.00
N PHE A 20 12.20 -10.58 -6.31
CA PHE A 20 11.81 -11.20 -5.04
C PHE A 20 11.57 -12.71 -5.18
N GLY A 21 10.83 -13.13 -6.21
CA GLY A 21 10.59 -14.54 -6.51
C GLY A 21 11.87 -15.32 -6.78
N GLU A 22 12.79 -14.77 -7.58
CA GLU A 22 14.08 -15.36 -7.90
C GLU A 22 14.93 -15.63 -6.65
N VAL A 23 15.05 -14.63 -5.77
CA VAL A 23 15.80 -14.76 -4.51
C VAL A 23 15.20 -15.84 -3.61
N ILE A 24 13.88 -15.85 -3.43
CA ILE A 24 13.21 -16.85 -2.59
C ILE A 24 13.36 -18.26 -3.19
N SER A 25 13.14 -18.41 -4.50
CA SER A 25 13.27 -19.69 -5.18
C SER A 25 14.69 -20.27 -5.08
N ALA A 26 15.72 -19.43 -5.17
CA ALA A 26 17.11 -19.85 -4.99
C ALA A 26 17.39 -20.33 -3.55
N LEU A 27 16.89 -19.62 -2.53
CA LEU A 27 17.12 -19.95 -1.12
C LEU A 27 16.50 -21.28 -0.68
N VAL A 28 15.40 -21.69 -1.32
CA VAL A 28 14.66 -22.91 -0.96
C VAL A 28 14.87 -24.05 -1.95
N ALA A 29 15.76 -23.85 -2.92
CA ALA A 29 16.10 -24.86 -3.92
C ALA A 29 16.56 -26.17 -3.24
N GLY A 30 16.01 -27.31 -3.68
CA GLY A 30 16.35 -28.62 -3.13
C GLY A 30 15.69 -28.98 -1.79
N SER A 31 15.02 -28.04 -1.11
CA SER A 31 14.39 -28.29 0.21
C SER A 31 13.14 -29.17 0.18
N ARG A 32 12.52 -29.36 -1.01
CA ARG A 32 11.20 -30.01 -1.21
C ARG A 32 10.06 -29.41 -0.37
N LEU A 33 10.25 -28.21 0.17
CA LEU A 33 9.25 -27.53 0.98
C LEU A 33 8.23 -26.80 0.10
N LYS A 34 6.98 -26.76 0.55
CA LYS A 34 5.94 -25.90 -0.03
C LYS A 34 6.06 -24.51 0.57
N ILE A 35 6.27 -23.51 -0.28
CA ILE A 35 6.29 -22.11 0.13
C ILE A 35 4.88 -21.54 0.11
N ILE A 36 4.53 -20.82 1.17
CA ILE A 36 3.27 -20.08 1.30
C ILE A 36 3.60 -18.61 1.56
N LEU A 37 2.92 -17.73 0.82
CA LEU A 37 2.98 -16.27 0.92
C LEU A 37 1.60 -15.75 1.35
N GLU A 38 1.58 -14.67 2.13
CA GLU A 38 0.36 -14.05 2.65
C GLU A 38 0.29 -12.56 2.26
N PRO A 39 0.31 -12.20 0.96
CA PRO A 39 0.28 -10.81 0.53
C PRO A 39 -1.10 -10.19 0.80
N GLY A 40 -1.15 -9.22 1.73
CA GLY A 40 -2.35 -8.43 2.00
C GLY A 40 -2.30 -7.10 1.24
N ARG A 41 -1.74 -6.08 1.89
CA ARG A 41 -1.64 -4.70 1.39
C ARG A 41 -1.09 -4.63 -0.05
N PHE A 42 -0.11 -5.46 -0.39
CA PHE A 42 0.45 -5.54 -1.75
C PHE A 42 -0.59 -5.73 -2.86
N LEU A 43 -1.62 -6.55 -2.62
CA LEU A 43 -2.64 -6.83 -3.62
C LEU A 43 -3.74 -5.77 -3.66
N VAL A 44 -4.16 -5.27 -2.49
CA VAL A 44 -5.38 -4.47 -2.37
C VAL A 44 -5.14 -2.97 -2.12
N GLY A 45 -3.93 -2.59 -1.71
CA GLY A 45 -3.62 -1.22 -1.29
C GLY A 45 -3.85 -0.19 -2.38
N ASN A 46 -3.33 -0.44 -3.59
CA ASN A 46 -3.49 0.45 -4.75
C ASN A 46 -4.66 0.05 -5.66
N ALA A 47 -5.44 -0.96 -5.28
CA ALA A 47 -6.62 -1.40 -6.04
C ALA A 47 -7.86 -0.53 -5.77
N GLY A 48 -7.83 0.29 -4.70
CA GLY A 48 -8.91 1.17 -4.30
C GLY A 48 -8.44 2.61 -4.11
N ILE A 49 -9.38 3.54 -4.27
CA ILE A 49 -9.20 4.95 -3.96
C ILE A 49 -10.37 5.44 -3.11
N LEU A 50 -10.11 6.38 -2.20
CA LEU A 50 -11.15 7.10 -1.48
C LEU A 50 -11.42 8.43 -2.19
N LEU A 51 -12.59 8.55 -2.81
CA LEU A 51 -13.06 9.79 -3.45
C LEU A 51 -13.91 10.59 -2.45
N THR A 52 -13.65 11.89 -2.34
CA THR A 52 -14.37 12.77 -1.39
C THR A 52 -14.69 14.12 -2.01
N ARG A 53 -15.76 14.76 -1.53
CA ARG A 53 -16.18 16.10 -1.96
C ARG A 53 -15.65 17.16 -0.99
N VAL A 54 -15.19 18.28 -1.54
CA VAL A 54 -14.88 19.48 -0.75
C VAL A 54 -16.19 20.14 -0.31
N LEU A 55 -16.35 20.29 1.00
CA LEU A 55 -17.49 20.98 1.61
C LEU A 55 -17.18 22.45 1.87
N TYR A 56 -16.00 22.75 2.43
CA TYR A 56 -15.63 24.12 2.80
C TYR A 56 -14.14 24.38 2.58
N ARG A 57 -13.80 25.66 2.42
CA ARG A 57 -12.43 26.17 2.44
C ARG A 57 -12.30 27.19 3.55
N LYS A 58 -11.42 26.94 4.51
CA LYS A 58 -11.21 27.81 5.68
C LYS A 58 -9.77 28.29 5.69
N ARG A 59 -9.56 29.61 5.79
CA ARG A 59 -8.25 30.20 6.05
C ARG A 59 -8.16 30.63 7.50
N SER A 60 -7.15 30.13 8.21
CA SER A 60 -6.95 30.41 9.63
C SER A 60 -5.49 30.23 10.01
N GLY A 61 -4.90 31.18 10.75
CA GLY A 61 -3.52 31.08 11.22
C GLY A 61 -2.48 30.91 10.11
N GLY A 62 -2.67 31.56 8.96
CA GLY A 62 -1.78 31.47 7.80
C GLY A 62 -1.85 30.15 7.02
N LYS A 63 -2.78 29.25 7.37
CA LYS A 63 -2.99 27.98 6.67
C LYS A 63 -4.35 27.94 5.97
N GLU A 64 -4.42 27.19 4.88
CA GLU A 64 -5.65 26.86 4.18
C GLU A 64 -6.06 25.41 4.54
N PHE A 65 -7.30 25.25 4.97
CA PHE A 65 -7.89 23.97 5.32
C PHE A 65 -9.01 23.66 4.33
N ILE A 66 -8.90 22.51 3.67
CA ILE A 66 -9.92 21.94 2.80
C ILE A 66 -10.69 20.91 3.61
N ILE A 67 -11.95 21.23 3.92
CA ILE A 67 -12.82 20.37 4.71
C ILE A 67 -13.62 19.51 3.74
N THR A 68 -13.54 18.19 3.94
CA THR A 68 -14.11 17.17 3.06
C THR A 68 -15.23 16.39 3.74
N ASP A 69 -16.01 15.63 2.96
CA ASP A 69 -17.07 14.76 3.49
C ASP A 69 -16.57 13.38 3.96
N ALA A 70 -15.29 13.07 3.75
CA ALA A 70 -14.61 11.91 4.32
C ALA A 70 -13.62 12.32 5.43
N GLY A 71 -13.43 11.45 6.42
CA GLY A 71 -12.51 11.64 7.54
C GLY A 71 -11.89 10.33 8.05
N MET A 72 -11.40 10.35 9.30
CA MET A 72 -10.74 9.19 9.91
C MET A 72 -11.63 7.96 10.03
N THR A 73 -12.95 8.12 10.02
CA THR A 73 -13.91 7.01 10.04
C THR A 73 -13.91 6.21 8.73
N ASP A 74 -13.52 6.84 7.63
CA ASP A 74 -13.54 6.24 6.30
C ASP A 74 -12.17 5.67 5.90
N LEU A 75 -11.09 6.36 6.28
CA LEU A 75 -9.72 5.93 6.04
C LEU A 75 -8.84 6.32 7.23
N LEU A 76 -8.31 5.30 7.92
CA LEU A 76 -7.37 5.40 9.04
C LEU A 76 -5.91 5.29 8.57
#